data_AF-A0A545SC27-F1
#
_entry.id   AF-A0A545SC27-F1
#
_cell.length_a   1.000
_cell.length_b   1.000
_cell.length_c   1.000
_cell.angle_alpha   90.00
_cell.angle_beta   90.00
_cell.angle_gamma   90.00
#
_symmetry.space_group_name_H-M   'P 1'
#
loop_
_entity.id
_entity.type
_entity.pdbx_description
1 polymer ?
#
loop_
_entity_poly.entity_id
_entity_poly.type
_entity_poly.pdbx_seq_one_letter_code
_entity_poly.pdbx_strand_id
1 'polypeptide(L)'
;MHKIKTPSAGEIHLPIIGKKLFKLALAWSSTADLPGTKKDRSEIIGAVKGRKVVIHGSSSIKAALEATEQATKAIRQARKDRQVMREDRALGYCPVETVSKITRSFIERRTPATPRCFGLTPSNVFPGHTLTEQRAMLKGAVLHGGSMNQRLEARIRRAVIAAYNASALDLSVAGDEDWTVIATTHPGEVGMTSETYKDWGNRYSGSKSRYAKTSIVVEITVPHGYLSRVISRNLAVVDGVMTLDAQPMDCREPGIEVYRARWISQGIGKSIHVHEGFIARTSDHALGFHGKTYASALTGLRRKQTLAEHPDTAAERSDQAIKAFARRWSDKDFLVSVQDAKDTGSCDYGIRSWCHANALPYDAGEVHISAVVEAYRKMPLPEARRAILHAWNRQQSMATKAA
;
A
#
# COMPACT_ATOMS: atom_id res chain seq x y z
N MET A 1 -26.05 7.36 9.87
CA MET A 1 -25.00 6.87 8.94
C MET A 1 -25.51 6.95 7.51
N HIS A 2 -25.10 7.96 6.76
CA HIS A 2 -25.34 8.00 5.31
C HIS A 2 -24.48 6.94 4.62
N LYS A 3 -25.10 6.05 3.85
CA LYS A 3 -24.37 5.02 3.09
C LYS A 3 -23.68 5.70 1.92
N ILE A 4 -22.35 5.73 1.95
CA ILE A 4 -21.54 6.15 0.81
C ILE A 4 -21.57 4.98 -0.19
N LYS A 5 -22.43 5.08 -1.22
CA LYS A 5 -22.43 4.14 -2.34
C LYS A 5 -21.19 4.43 -3.18
N THR A 6 -20.24 3.50 -3.23
CA THR A 6 -19.10 3.64 -4.15
C THR A 6 -19.61 3.72 -5.58
N PRO A 7 -19.33 4.81 -6.31
CA PRO A 7 -19.79 4.95 -7.69
C PRO A 7 -19.13 3.88 -8.57
N SER A 8 -19.91 3.28 -9.44
CA SER A 8 -19.44 2.34 -10.45
C SER A 8 -18.49 3.02 -11.43
N ALA A 9 -17.60 2.24 -12.07
CA ALA A 9 -16.75 2.75 -13.14
C ALA A 9 -17.54 3.46 -14.25
N GLY A 10 -18.81 3.07 -14.48
CA GLY A 10 -19.72 3.78 -15.37
C GLY A 10 -20.12 5.16 -14.85
N GLU A 11 -20.57 5.26 -13.60
CA GLU A 11 -20.92 6.54 -12.96
C GLU A 11 -19.74 7.52 -12.94
N ILE A 12 -18.50 7.02 -12.77
CA ILE A 12 -17.27 7.85 -12.77
C ILE A 12 -16.86 8.27 -14.19
N HIS A 13 -16.68 7.31 -15.11
CA HIS A 13 -16.00 7.57 -16.38
C HIS A 13 -16.95 7.96 -17.52
N LEU A 14 -18.20 7.52 -17.52
CA LEU A 14 -19.16 7.81 -18.60
C LEU A 14 -19.39 9.31 -18.81
N PRO A 15 -19.54 10.17 -17.76
CA PRO A 15 -19.69 11.61 -17.95
C PRO A 15 -18.47 12.29 -18.57
N ILE A 16 -17.28 11.74 -18.31
CA ILE A 16 -15.97 12.26 -18.70
C ILE A 16 -15.68 11.96 -20.18
N ILE A 17 -15.72 10.69 -20.57
CA ILE A 17 -15.30 10.26 -21.91
C ILE A 17 -16.47 10.09 -22.89
N GLY A 18 -17.71 10.08 -22.38
CA GLY A 18 -18.91 9.87 -23.17
C GLY A 18 -19.16 8.40 -23.55
N LYS A 19 -20.38 8.12 -24.01
CA LYS A 19 -20.88 6.75 -24.25
C LYS A 19 -20.06 5.95 -25.26
N LYS A 20 -19.57 6.58 -26.33
CA LYS A 20 -18.83 5.89 -27.41
C LYS A 20 -17.45 5.43 -26.95
N LEU A 21 -16.67 6.31 -26.31
CA LEU A 21 -15.37 5.95 -25.77
C LEU A 21 -15.50 4.97 -24.59
N PHE A 22 -16.55 5.09 -23.77
CA PHE A 22 -16.81 4.12 -22.71
C PHE A 22 -17.13 2.71 -23.25
N LYS A 23 -17.83 2.59 -24.39
CA LYS A 23 -18.01 1.29 -25.07
C LYS A 23 -16.68 0.70 -25.53
N LEU A 24 -15.76 1.52 -26.04
CA LEU A 24 -14.41 1.06 -26.38
C LEU A 24 -13.65 0.59 -25.13
N ALA A 25 -13.70 1.35 -24.03
CA ALA A 25 -13.09 0.94 -22.77
C ALA A 25 -13.65 -0.40 -22.25
N LEU A 26 -14.97 -0.62 -22.38
CA LEU A 26 -15.60 -1.91 -22.04
C LEU A 26 -15.07 -3.05 -22.92
N ALA A 27 -14.92 -2.83 -24.22
CA ALA A 27 -14.38 -3.83 -25.15
C ALA A 27 -12.89 -4.12 -24.88
N TRP A 28 -12.07 -3.09 -24.61
CA TRP A 28 -10.67 -3.28 -24.26
C TRP A 28 -10.51 -3.95 -22.90
N SER A 29 -11.46 -3.78 -21.99
CA SER A 29 -11.38 -4.38 -20.65
C SER A 29 -11.62 -5.90 -20.61
N SER A 30 -12.06 -6.54 -21.71
CA SER A 30 -12.26 -8.00 -21.75
C SER A 30 -10.99 -8.78 -22.11
N THR A 31 -9.98 -8.13 -22.66
CA THR A 31 -8.67 -8.75 -22.93
C THR A 31 -7.71 -8.51 -21.77
N ALA A 32 -6.67 -9.35 -21.66
CA ALA A 32 -5.59 -9.16 -20.68
C ALA A 32 -4.81 -7.86 -20.98
N ASP A 33 -4.48 -7.64 -22.25
CA ASP A 33 -3.71 -6.49 -22.71
C ASP A 33 -4.56 -5.50 -23.52
N LEU A 34 -4.09 -4.26 -23.63
CA LEU A 34 -4.71 -3.28 -24.53
C LEU A 34 -4.46 -3.71 -25.98
N PRO A 35 -5.43 -3.54 -26.90
CA PRO A 35 -5.26 -3.99 -28.27
C PRO A 35 -4.19 -3.15 -28.99
N GLY A 36 -3.34 -3.84 -29.76
CA GLY A 36 -2.37 -3.24 -30.67
C GLY A 36 -1.37 -2.27 -30.03
N THR A 37 -0.78 -1.43 -30.87
CA THR A 37 0.12 -0.36 -30.46
C THR A 37 -0.65 0.87 -29.98
N LYS A 38 0.06 1.81 -29.33
CA LYS A 38 -0.53 3.11 -28.95
C LYS A 38 -1.04 3.88 -30.17
N LYS A 39 -0.40 3.71 -31.33
CA LYS A 39 -0.80 4.33 -32.60
C LYS A 39 -2.14 3.75 -33.07
N ASP A 40 -2.28 2.42 -33.10
CA ASP A 40 -3.52 1.75 -33.51
C ASP A 40 -4.70 2.17 -32.64
N ARG A 41 -4.50 2.27 -31.31
CA ARG A 41 -5.54 2.76 -30.39
C ARG A 41 -5.89 4.22 -30.60
N SER A 42 -4.89 5.06 -30.93
CA SER A 42 -5.13 6.47 -31.26
C SER A 42 -5.95 6.61 -32.54
N GLU A 43 -5.69 5.77 -33.55
CA GLU A 43 -6.44 5.73 -34.81
C GLU A 43 -7.88 5.27 -34.59
N ILE A 44 -8.09 4.19 -33.81
CA ILE A 44 -9.42 3.72 -33.41
C ILE A 44 -10.23 4.83 -32.72
N ILE A 45 -9.60 5.58 -31.81
CA ILE A 45 -10.24 6.71 -31.11
C ILE A 45 -10.48 7.89 -32.07
N GLY A 46 -9.54 8.16 -32.97
CA GLY A 46 -9.65 9.18 -34.01
C GLY A 46 -10.87 8.97 -34.91
N ALA A 47 -11.19 7.71 -35.21
CA ALA A 47 -12.35 7.32 -36.02
C ALA A 47 -13.71 7.49 -35.31
N VAL A 48 -13.74 7.71 -33.99
CA VAL A 48 -15.00 7.90 -33.23
C VAL A 48 -15.59 9.29 -33.51
N LYS A 49 -16.55 9.36 -34.44
CA LYS A 49 -17.28 10.59 -34.75
C LYS A 49 -18.07 11.14 -33.54
N GLY A 50 -18.03 12.46 -33.36
CA GLY A 50 -18.77 13.14 -32.29
C GLY A 50 -18.25 12.82 -30.89
N ARG A 51 -16.93 12.66 -30.75
CA ARG A 51 -16.30 12.47 -29.46
C ARG A 51 -16.55 13.71 -28.59
N LYS A 52 -16.99 13.49 -27.35
CA LYS A 52 -17.13 14.57 -26.37
C LYS A 52 -15.74 15.11 -26.04
N VAL A 53 -15.67 16.36 -25.65
CA VAL A 53 -14.46 16.96 -25.10
C VAL A 53 -14.09 16.22 -23.80
N VAL A 54 -12.87 15.69 -23.71
CA VAL A 54 -12.44 14.74 -22.66
C VAL A 54 -11.37 15.38 -21.80
N ILE A 55 -11.68 15.59 -20.52
CA ILE A 55 -10.79 16.10 -19.44
C ILE A 55 -10.21 17.50 -19.73
N HIS A 56 -10.45 18.46 -18.81
CA HIS A 56 -10.00 19.87 -18.92
C HIS A 56 -10.40 20.62 -20.20
N GLY A 57 -11.48 20.22 -20.88
CA GLY A 57 -11.88 20.89 -22.11
C GLY A 57 -11.07 20.49 -23.35
N SER A 58 -10.22 19.45 -23.29
CA SER A 58 -9.43 19.00 -24.44
C SER A 58 -10.22 18.11 -25.39
N SER A 59 -10.23 18.45 -26.68
CA SER A 59 -10.77 17.60 -27.75
C SER A 59 -9.69 16.73 -28.41
N SER A 60 -8.47 16.72 -27.87
CA SER A 60 -7.32 16.03 -28.46
C SER A 60 -7.49 14.50 -28.42
N ILE A 61 -6.97 13.83 -29.45
CA ILE A 61 -6.95 12.36 -29.52
C ILE A 61 -6.15 11.78 -28.34
N LYS A 62 -5.07 12.45 -27.94
CA LYS A 62 -4.21 12.03 -26.83
C LYS A 62 -4.98 12.01 -25.50
N ALA A 63 -5.72 13.07 -25.17
CA ALA A 63 -6.52 13.13 -23.94
C ALA A 63 -7.65 12.08 -23.94
N ALA A 64 -8.31 11.90 -25.09
CA ALA A 64 -9.33 10.86 -25.24
C ALA A 64 -8.76 9.45 -25.08
N LEU A 65 -7.55 9.20 -25.60
CA LEU A 65 -6.83 7.93 -25.44
C LEU A 65 -6.51 7.65 -23.98
N GLU A 66 -5.86 8.58 -23.30
CA GLU A 66 -5.47 8.44 -21.90
C GLU A 66 -6.68 8.17 -21.00
N ALA A 67 -7.76 8.93 -21.18
CA ALA A 67 -8.99 8.74 -20.41
C ALA A 67 -9.68 7.40 -20.70
N THR A 68 -9.63 6.92 -21.94
CA THR A 68 -10.19 5.61 -22.34
C THR A 68 -9.35 4.47 -21.76
N GLU A 69 -8.02 4.58 -21.77
CA GLU A 69 -7.11 3.60 -21.16
C GLU A 69 -7.29 3.57 -19.62
N GLN A 70 -7.45 4.73 -18.98
CA GLN A 70 -7.75 4.83 -17.54
C GLN A 70 -9.09 4.17 -17.20
N ALA A 71 -10.16 4.45 -17.95
CA ALA A 71 -11.45 3.82 -17.77
C ALA A 71 -11.37 2.29 -17.99
N THR A 72 -10.56 1.84 -18.95
CA THR A 72 -10.32 0.41 -19.21
C THR A 72 -9.69 -0.27 -17.99
N LYS A 73 -8.65 0.34 -17.41
CA LYS A 73 -7.99 -0.15 -16.19
C LYS A 73 -8.96 -0.22 -15.01
N ALA A 74 -9.76 0.83 -14.80
CA ALA A 74 -10.78 0.87 -13.73
C ALA A 74 -11.85 -0.21 -13.89
N ILE A 75 -12.34 -0.45 -15.13
CA ILE A 75 -13.31 -1.52 -15.41
C ILE A 75 -12.69 -2.89 -15.15
N ARG A 76 -11.44 -3.13 -15.58
CA ARG A 76 -10.72 -4.38 -15.30
C ARG A 76 -10.59 -4.61 -13.81
N GLN A 77 -10.21 -3.59 -13.04
CA GLN A 77 -10.14 -3.70 -11.58
C GLN A 77 -11.50 -4.05 -10.98
N ALA A 78 -12.57 -3.33 -11.36
CA ALA A 78 -13.92 -3.62 -10.87
C ALA A 78 -14.46 -5.01 -11.26
N ARG A 79 -13.94 -5.60 -12.35
CA ARG A 79 -14.23 -7.00 -12.73
C ARG A 79 -13.44 -7.97 -11.86
N LYS A 80 -12.15 -7.71 -11.63
CA LYS A 80 -11.32 -8.49 -10.69
C LYS A 80 -11.94 -8.48 -9.29
N ASP A 81 -12.33 -7.31 -8.79
CA ASP A 81 -12.97 -7.18 -7.48
C ASP A 81 -14.28 -7.99 -7.42
N ARG A 82 -15.11 -7.92 -8.47
CA ARG A 82 -16.33 -8.74 -8.55
C ARG A 82 -16.04 -10.23 -8.64
N GLN A 83 -14.99 -10.63 -9.33
CA GLN A 83 -14.55 -12.01 -9.42
C GLN A 83 -14.06 -12.51 -8.05
N VAL A 84 -13.24 -11.72 -7.35
CA VAL A 84 -12.84 -11.99 -5.96
C VAL A 84 -14.06 -12.09 -5.05
N MET A 85 -15.05 -11.20 -5.18
CA MET A 85 -16.31 -11.30 -4.41
C MET A 85 -17.10 -12.57 -4.75
N ARG A 86 -17.11 -12.99 -6.03
CA ARG A 86 -17.75 -14.24 -6.43
C ARG A 86 -17.03 -15.44 -5.84
N GLU A 87 -15.70 -15.45 -5.89
CA GLU A 87 -14.83 -16.48 -5.29
C GLU A 87 -15.00 -16.55 -3.76
N ASP A 88 -15.14 -15.40 -3.10
CA ASP A 88 -15.43 -15.34 -1.67
C ASP A 88 -16.84 -15.87 -1.36
N ARG A 89 -17.86 -15.50 -2.15
CA ARG A 89 -19.22 -16.05 -2.03
C ARG A 89 -19.25 -17.55 -2.26
N ALA A 90 -18.49 -18.00 -3.25
CA ALA A 90 -18.22 -19.39 -3.56
C ALA A 90 -17.70 -20.16 -2.34
N LEU A 91 -16.80 -19.55 -1.56
CA LEU A 91 -16.27 -20.14 -0.33
C LEU A 91 -17.22 -20.02 0.88
N GLY A 92 -18.47 -19.58 0.68
CA GLY A 92 -19.47 -19.42 1.73
C GLY A 92 -19.43 -18.05 2.43
N TYR A 93 -18.69 -17.07 1.93
CA TYR A 93 -18.61 -15.74 2.53
C TYR A 93 -19.59 -14.76 1.88
N CYS A 94 -20.49 -14.20 2.68
CA CYS A 94 -21.33 -13.07 2.26
C CYS A 94 -20.82 -11.83 3.00
N PRO A 95 -20.42 -10.75 2.30
CA PRO A 95 -20.08 -9.50 2.96
C PRO A 95 -21.21 -9.08 3.90
N VAL A 96 -20.89 -8.59 5.11
CA VAL A 96 -21.88 -8.23 6.14
C VAL A 96 -22.96 -7.28 5.59
N GLU A 97 -22.61 -6.41 4.63
CA GLU A 97 -23.58 -5.56 3.93
C GLU A 97 -24.66 -6.35 3.16
N THR A 98 -24.30 -7.49 2.56
CA THR A 98 -25.22 -8.35 1.81
C THR A 98 -26.16 -9.10 2.75
N VAL A 99 -25.64 -9.58 3.88
CA VAL A 99 -26.46 -10.17 4.94
C VAL A 99 -27.44 -9.12 5.47
N SER A 100 -26.98 -7.89 5.74
CA SER A 100 -27.83 -6.79 6.21
C SER A 100 -28.93 -6.39 5.23
N LYS A 101 -28.69 -6.50 3.91
CA LYS A 101 -29.72 -6.25 2.88
C LYS A 101 -30.76 -7.36 2.84
N ILE A 102 -30.32 -8.62 2.98
CA ILE A 102 -31.22 -9.77 3.04
C ILE A 102 -32.08 -9.67 4.31
N THR A 103 -31.47 -9.46 5.49
CA THR A 103 -32.23 -9.30 6.74
C THR A 103 -33.06 -8.03 6.80
N ARG A 104 -32.61 -6.86 6.29
CA ARG A 104 -33.46 -5.66 6.24
C ARG A 104 -34.63 -5.80 5.28
N SER A 105 -34.42 -6.36 4.08
CA SER A 105 -35.54 -6.60 3.16
C SER A 105 -36.59 -7.55 3.76
N PHE A 106 -36.17 -8.38 4.73
CA PHE A 106 -37.03 -9.25 5.51
C PHE A 106 -37.73 -8.53 6.68
N ILE A 107 -37.00 -7.67 7.40
CA ILE A 107 -37.49 -6.90 8.55
C ILE A 107 -38.41 -5.75 8.11
N GLU A 108 -38.07 -5.02 7.06
CA GLU A 108 -38.87 -3.88 6.55
C GLU A 108 -40.17 -4.33 5.88
N ARG A 109 -40.29 -5.60 5.47
CA ARG A 109 -41.56 -6.19 5.00
C ARG A 109 -42.47 -6.65 6.14
N ARG A 110 -42.05 -6.55 7.39
CA ARG A 110 -42.86 -6.93 8.55
C ARG A 110 -42.79 -5.89 9.66
N THR A 111 -43.84 -5.08 9.74
CA THR A 111 -44.41 -4.66 11.03
C THR A 111 -45.92 -4.39 10.81
N PRO A 112 -46.78 -4.65 11.82
CA PRO A 112 -46.68 -3.96 13.10
C PRO A 112 -46.49 -4.82 14.35
N ALA A 113 -45.72 -4.22 15.27
CA ALA A 113 -45.76 -4.25 16.73
C ALA A 113 -46.02 -5.59 17.46
N THR A 114 -44.94 -6.20 17.98
CA THR A 114 -44.84 -6.63 19.39
C THR A 114 -43.41 -7.12 19.69
N PRO A 115 -42.81 -6.79 20.84
CA PRO A 115 -41.51 -7.32 21.23
C PRO A 115 -41.69 -8.71 21.86
N ARG A 116 -41.08 -9.75 21.28
CA ARG A 116 -40.89 -11.04 21.96
C ARG A 116 -39.41 -11.42 21.98
N CYS A 117 -38.98 -11.85 23.16
CA CYS A 117 -37.64 -12.24 23.53
C CYS A 117 -37.07 -13.35 22.65
N PHE A 118 -35.77 -13.26 22.36
CA PHE A 118 -35.01 -14.22 21.55
C PHE A 118 -34.75 -15.52 22.32
N GLY A 119 -35.54 -16.55 22.00
CA GLY A 119 -35.13 -17.95 22.09
C GLY A 119 -34.95 -18.49 20.67
N LEU A 120 -33.71 -18.63 20.20
CA LEU A 120 -33.40 -19.16 18.87
C LEU A 120 -33.55 -20.68 18.88
N THR A 121 -34.76 -21.16 18.58
CA THR A 121 -34.98 -22.52 18.07
C THR A 121 -35.18 -22.46 16.55
N PRO A 122 -34.81 -23.51 15.78
CA PRO A 122 -34.85 -23.51 14.31
C PRO A 122 -36.22 -23.20 13.70
N SER A 123 -37.30 -23.32 14.48
CA SER A 123 -38.68 -23.03 14.08
C SER A 123 -38.96 -21.54 13.84
N ASN A 124 -38.15 -20.62 14.37
CA ASN A 124 -38.40 -19.17 14.30
C ASN A 124 -37.75 -18.47 13.09
N VAL A 125 -36.96 -19.16 12.28
CA VAL A 125 -36.19 -18.52 11.18
C VAL A 125 -37.05 -18.33 9.91
N PHE A 126 -38.07 -19.17 9.69
CA PHE A 126 -38.97 -19.07 8.53
C PHE A 126 -40.42 -19.47 8.86
N PRO A 127 -41.24 -18.57 9.44
CA PRO A 127 -42.65 -18.83 9.69
C PRO A 127 -43.39 -18.98 8.36
N GLY A 128 -44.01 -20.15 8.13
CA GLY A 128 -44.79 -20.45 6.92
C GLY A 128 -44.13 -21.44 5.95
N HIS A 129 -42.91 -21.91 6.24
CA HIS A 129 -42.25 -22.94 5.45
C HIS A 129 -42.16 -24.26 6.23
N THR A 130 -42.41 -25.37 5.54
CA THR A 130 -42.23 -26.70 6.15
C THR A 130 -40.75 -26.95 6.46
N LEU A 131 -40.43 -27.80 7.44
CA LEU A 131 -39.04 -28.21 7.73
C LEU A 131 -38.32 -28.75 6.47
N THR A 132 -39.08 -29.33 5.54
CA THR A 132 -38.59 -29.82 4.24
C THR A 132 -38.20 -28.67 3.30
N GLU A 133 -39.00 -27.60 3.25
CA GLU A 133 -38.69 -26.38 2.48
C GLU A 133 -37.53 -25.59 3.09
N GLN A 134 -37.48 -25.49 4.42
CA GLN A 134 -36.33 -24.88 5.12
C GLN A 134 -35.05 -25.68 4.84
N ARG A 135 -35.12 -27.02 4.87
CA ARG A 135 -34.01 -27.90 4.46
C ARG A 135 -33.68 -27.77 2.98
N ALA A 136 -34.65 -27.56 2.09
CA ALA A 136 -34.41 -27.34 0.66
C ALA A 136 -33.75 -25.98 0.36
N MET A 137 -34.13 -24.93 1.09
CA MET A 137 -33.49 -23.61 1.02
C MET A 137 -32.07 -23.62 1.60
N LEU A 138 -31.83 -24.37 2.68
CA LEU A 138 -30.49 -24.58 3.25
C LEU A 138 -29.62 -25.54 2.40
N LYS A 139 -30.22 -26.47 1.64
CA LYS A 139 -29.54 -27.36 0.69
C LYS A 139 -28.90 -26.62 -0.50
N GLY A 140 -29.17 -25.33 -0.68
CA GLY A 140 -28.59 -24.52 -1.77
C GLY A 140 -27.22 -23.89 -1.47
N ALA A 141 -26.78 -23.87 -0.21
CA ALA A 141 -25.44 -23.39 0.14
C ALA A 141 -24.44 -24.54 0.06
N VAL A 142 -24.19 -25.04 -1.15
CA VAL A 142 -23.13 -26.03 -1.38
C VAL A 142 -21.80 -25.31 -1.11
N LEU A 143 -21.27 -25.48 0.10
CA LEU A 143 -19.89 -25.09 0.41
C LEU A 143 -19.00 -25.81 -0.59
N HIS A 144 -18.18 -25.07 -1.34
CA HIS A 144 -17.28 -25.68 -2.32
C HIS A 144 -16.37 -26.74 -1.71
N GLY A 145 -15.87 -27.63 -2.59
CA GLY A 145 -14.98 -28.72 -2.21
C GLY A 145 -13.81 -28.26 -1.32
N GLY A 146 -13.39 -29.17 -0.43
CA GLY A 146 -12.37 -28.93 0.57
C GLY A 146 -12.91 -28.75 1.98
N SER A 147 -12.02 -28.87 2.97
CA SER A 147 -12.34 -28.63 4.37
C SER A 147 -12.51 -27.14 4.66
N MET A 148 -13.15 -26.80 5.79
CA MET A 148 -13.27 -25.40 6.23
C MET A 148 -11.90 -24.74 6.42
N ASN A 149 -10.91 -25.49 6.88
CA ASN A 149 -9.54 -25.00 7.07
C ASN A 149 -8.88 -24.69 5.72
N GLN A 150 -9.00 -25.57 4.73
CA GLN A 150 -8.47 -25.32 3.38
C GLN A 150 -9.06 -24.04 2.77
N ARG A 151 -10.37 -23.80 2.98
CA ARG A 151 -11.03 -22.57 2.51
C ARG A 151 -10.52 -21.33 3.25
N LEU A 152 -10.31 -21.44 4.56
CA LEU A 152 -9.77 -20.35 5.39
C LEU A 152 -8.33 -20.02 4.99
N GLU A 153 -7.47 -21.02 4.86
CA GLU A 153 -6.08 -20.88 4.43
C GLU A 153 -5.98 -20.23 3.05
N ALA A 154 -6.77 -20.69 2.07
CA ALA A 154 -6.80 -20.08 0.75
C ALA A 154 -7.19 -18.60 0.80
N ARG A 155 -8.11 -18.22 1.70
CA ARG A 155 -8.54 -16.83 1.87
C ARG A 155 -7.48 -15.98 2.58
N ILE A 156 -6.84 -16.52 3.62
CA ILE A 156 -5.70 -15.88 4.28
C ILE A 156 -4.60 -15.63 3.26
N ARG A 157 -4.22 -16.65 2.48
CA ARG A 157 -3.22 -16.54 1.42
C ARG A 157 -3.53 -15.42 0.44
N ARG A 158 -4.76 -15.37 -0.10
CA ARG A 158 -5.17 -14.28 -1.01
C ARG A 158 -5.08 -12.91 -0.35
N ALA A 159 -5.54 -12.77 0.89
CA ALA A 159 -5.52 -11.50 1.60
C ALA A 159 -4.09 -11.02 1.89
N VAL A 160 -3.19 -11.94 2.27
CA VAL A 160 -1.77 -11.66 2.50
C VAL A 160 -1.09 -11.22 1.21
N ILE A 161 -1.29 -11.95 0.10
CA ILE A 161 -0.71 -11.57 -1.20
C ILE A 161 -1.24 -10.22 -1.67
N ALA A 162 -2.54 -9.95 -1.48
CA ALA A 162 -3.12 -8.65 -1.81
C ALA A 162 -2.53 -7.51 -0.96
N ALA A 163 -2.31 -7.74 0.35
CA ALA A 163 -1.67 -6.79 1.24
C ALA A 163 -0.21 -6.53 0.84
N TYR A 164 0.54 -7.57 0.48
CA TYR A 164 1.91 -7.45 -0.02
C TYR A 164 1.96 -6.58 -1.28
N ASN A 165 1.13 -6.88 -2.28
CA ASN A 165 1.07 -6.13 -3.54
C ASN A 165 0.63 -4.66 -3.37
N ALA A 166 -0.09 -4.34 -2.28
CA ALA A 166 -0.52 -2.99 -1.96
C ALA A 166 0.50 -2.22 -1.09
N SER A 167 1.51 -2.91 -0.57
CA SER A 167 2.57 -2.32 0.25
C SER A 167 3.67 -1.71 -0.62
N ALA A 168 4.59 -0.97 0.01
CA ALA A 168 5.78 -0.40 -0.63
C ALA A 168 6.94 -1.42 -0.75
N LEU A 169 6.71 -2.69 -0.45
CA LEU A 169 7.73 -3.74 -0.57
C LEU A 169 7.95 -4.10 -2.04
N ASP A 170 9.20 -4.07 -2.48
CA ASP A 170 9.62 -4.56 -3.79
C ASP A 170 10.63 -5.69 -3.62
N LEU A 171 10.15 -6.92 -3.54
CA LEU A 171 10.98 -8.12 -3.58
C LEU A 171 11.13 -8.70 -4.99
N SER A 172 10.78 -7.94 -6.03
CA SER A 172 10.83 -8.45 -7.39
C SER A 172 12.25 -8.85 -7.80
N VAL A 173 12.36 -9.98 -8.49
CA VAL A 173 13.62 -10.46 -9.05
C VAL A 173 13.42 -10.75 -10.53
N ALA A 174 14.50 -10.73 -11.32
CA ALA A 174 14.42 -11.11 -12.73
C ALA A 174 14.01 -12.58 -12.92
N GLY A 175 14.10 -13.38 -11.86
CA GLY A 175 13.83 -14.81 -11.88
C GLY A 175 12.42 -15.21 -11.45
N ASP A 176 12.34 -16.35 -10.76
CA ASP A 176 11.08 -16.87 -10.23
C ASP A 176 10.85 -16.34 -8.82
N GLU A 177 9.57 -16.15 -8.47
CA GLU A 177 9.13 -15.72 -7.15
C GLU A 177 8.19 -16.78 -6.57
N ASP A 178 8.65 -17.50 -5.55
CA ASP A 178 7.87 -18.53 -4.88
C ASP A 178 7.32 -17.99 -3.55
N TRP A 179 5.98 -17.99 -3.44
CA TRP A 179 5.25 -17.39 -2.31
C TRP A 179 4.51 -18.45 -1.49
N THR A 180 4.94 -18.59 -0.23
CA THR A 180 4.30 -19.44 0.77
C THR A 180 3.66 -18.58 1.87
N VAL A 181 2.40 -18.85 2.19
CA VAL A 181 1.69 -18.18 3.29
C VAL A 181 1.27 -19.23 4.31
N ILE A 182 1.72 -19.08 5.55
CA ILE A 182 1.47 -20.00 6.66
C ILE A 182 0.56 -19.30 7.68
N ALA A 183 -0.50 -19.98 8.08
CA ALA A 183 -1.36 -19.54 9.18
C ALA A 183 -0.95 -20.24 10.48
N THR A 184 -0.57 -19.50 11.51
CA THR A 184 -0.11 -20.05 12.80
C THR A 184 -1.04 -19.67 13.96
N THR A 185 -1.11 -20.53 14.98
CA THR A 185 -1.71 -20.20 16.28
C THR A 185 -0.69 -19.65 17.28
N HIS A 186 0.61 -19.75 16.97
CA HIS A 186 1.70 -19.29 17.84
C HIS A 186 2.11 -17.86 17.48
N PRO A 187 1.86 -16.87 18.36
CA PRO A 187 2.14 -15.47 18.03
C PRO A 187 3.63 -15.19 17.81
N GLY A 188 4.52 -15.98 18.41
CA GLY A 188 5.97 -15.85 18.24
C GLY A 188 6.46 -16.09 16.81
N GLU A 189 5.78 -16.96 16.06
CA GLU A 189 6.13 -17.35 14.68
C GLU A 189 5.65 -16.35 13.63
N VAL A 190 4.78 -15.39 14.00
CA VAL A 190 4.31 -14.37 13.07
C VAL A 190 5.48 -13.52 12.61
N GLY A 191 5.76 -13.58 11.31
CA GLY A 191 6.95 -12.99 10.70
C GLY A 191 6.99 -13.19 9.19
N MET A 192 8.12 -12.85 8.60
CA MET A 192 8.39 -13.05 7.19
C MET A 192 9.87 -13.33 7.00
N THR A 193 10.18 -14.29 6.14
CA THR A 193 11.54 -14.58 5.69
C THR A 193 11.59 -14.47 4.17
N SER A 194 12.78 -14.13 3.67
CA SER A 194 13.04 -14.06 2.23
C SER A 194 14.44 -14.55 1.96
N GLU A 195 14.58 -15.50 1.05
CA GLU A 195 15.87 -16.03 0.64
C GLU A 195 16.01 -15.87 -0.87
N THR A 196 17.11 -15.24 -1.29
CA THR A 196 17.47 -15.12 -2.71
C THR A 196 18.53 -16.15 -3.03
N TYR A 197 18.33 -16.90 -4.11
CA TYR A 197 19.29 -17.90 -4.55
C TYR A 197 19.49 -17.85 -6.07
N LYS A 198 20.58 -18.47 -6.53
CA LYS A 198 20.89 -18.62 -7.95
C LYS A 198 20.38 -19.97 -8.43
N ASP A 199 19.38 -19.93 -9.30
CA ASP A 199 18.87 -21.12 -9.99
C ASP A 199 19.69 -21.35 -11.26
N TRP A 200 20.44 -22.45 -11.24
CA TRP A 200 21.22 -22.97 -12.36
C TRP A 200 20.45 -24.04 -13.17
N GLY A 201 19.19 -24.29 -12.81
CA GLY A 201 18.32 -25.27 -13.44
C GLY A 201 18.09 -25.02 -14.94
N ASN A 202 17.70 -26.10 -15.62
CA ASN A 202 17.57 -26.21 -17.08
C ASN A 202 16.53 -25.27 -17.76
N ARG A 203 15.98 -24.25 -17.11
CA ARG A 203 15.06 -23.31 -17.79
C ARG A 203 15.76 -22.41 -18.82
N TYR A 204 17.08 -22.28 -18.74
CA TYR A 204 17.94 -21.76 -19.81
C TYR A 204 18.80 -22.87 -20.44
N SER A 205 18.23 -24.07 -20.64
CA SER A 205 18.89 -25.25 -21.25
C SER A 205 19.23 -25.10 -22.74
N GLY A 206 19.69 -23.93 -23.17
CA GLY A 206 20.60 -23.85 -24.29
C GLY A 206 22.01 -24.00 -23.73
N SER A 207 22.87 -24.76 -24.41
CA SER A 207 24.32 -24.92 -24.10
C SER A 207 25.13 -23.61 -24.05
N LYS A 208 24.46 -22.45 -24.12
CA LYS A 208 25.04 -21.12 -24.25
C LYS A 208 24.65 -20.15 -23.12
N SER A 209 23.71 -20.48 -22.23
CA SER A 209 23.40 -19.57 -21.11
C SER A 209 24.41 -19.74 -19.99
N ARG A 210 25.39 -18.83 -19.92
CA ARG A 210 26.38 -18.76 -18.82
C ARG A 210 25.84 -18.08 -17.55
N TYR A 211 24.57 -17.68 -17.55
CA TYR A 211 24.00 -16.83 -16.50
C TYR A 211 22.97 -17.58 -15.67
N ALA A 212 23.16 -17.56 -14.35
CA ALA A 212 22.20 -18.09 -13.40
C ALA A 212 21.02 -17.13 -13.20
N LYS A 213 19.81 -17.69 -13.12
CA LYS A 213 18.59 -16.96 -12.80
C LYS A 213 18.62 -16.60 -11.31
N THR A 214 18.22 -15.38 -10.96
CA THR A 214 18.11 -14.99 -9.55
C THR A 214 16.68 -15.17 -9.12
N SER A 215 16.41 -16.18 -8.29
CA SER A 215 15.08 -16.49 -7.79
C SER A 215 14.97 -16.10 -6.32
N ILE A 216 13.75 -15.90 -5.85
CA ILE A 216 13.46 -15.58 -4.46
C ILE A 216 12.36 -16.49 -3.93
N VAL A 217 12.58 -17.03 -2.73
CA VAL A 217 11.53 -17.70 -1.95
C VAL A 217 11.12 -16.74 -0.84
N VAL A 218 9.81 -16.54 -0.71
CA VAL A 218 9.23 -15.70 0.32
C VAL A 218 8.23 -16.50 1.14
N GLU A 219 8.45 -16.55 2.43
CA GLU A 219 7.55 -17.18 3.39
C GLU A 219 6.98 -16.11 4.32
N ILE A 220 5.65 -16.04 4.39
CA ILE A 220 4.93 -15.13 5.27
C ILE A 220 4.10 -15.94 6.25
N THR A 221 4.36 -15.76 7.54
CA THR A 221 3.61 -16.38 8.62
C THR A 221 2.73 -15.35 9.30
N VAL A 222 1.41 -15.58 9.26
CA VAL A 222 0.38 -14.72 9.86
C VAL A 222 -0.45 -15.50 10.86
N PRO A 223 -1.09 -14.84 11.85
CA PRO A 223 -1.96 -15.55 12.78
C PRO A 223 -3.15 -16.19 12.05
N HIS A 224 -3.63 -17.33 12.55
CA HIS A 224 -4.85 -17.98 12.04
C HIS A 224 -6.07 -17.03 12.02
N GLY A 225 -6.10 -16.07 12.95
CA GLY A 225 -7.10 -15.00 13.01
C GLY A 225 -6.87 -13.81 12.07
N TYR A 226 -5.91 -13.84 11.13
CA TYR A 226 -5.46 -12.70 10.31
C TYR A 226 -6.60 -11.88 9.70
N LEU A 227 -7.60 -12.56 9.12
CA LEU A 227 -8.75 -11.91 8.50
C LEU A 227 -9.53 -11.02 9.48
N SER A 228 -9.75 -11.52 10.70
CA SER A 228 -10.44 -10.76 11.74
C SER A 228 -9.54 -9.69 12.37
N ARG A 229 -8.26 -10.01 12.55
CA ARG A 229 -7.32 -9.16 13.31
C ARG A 229 -6.83 -7.96 12.50
N VAL A 230 -6.62 -8.16 11.21
CA VAL A 230 -5.98 -7.18 10.31
C VAL A 230 -6.95 -6.74 9.21
N ILE A 231 -7.46 -7.68 8.40
CA ILE A 231 -8.24 -7.34 7.19
C ILE A 231 -9.56 -6.65 7.53
N SER A 232 -10.33 -7.21 8.47
CA SER A 232 -11.64 -6.65 8.85
C SER A 232 -11.55 -5.24 9.45
N ARG A 233 -10.35 -4.88 9.93
CA ARG A 233 -10.05 -3.57 10.53
C ARG A 233 -9.37 -2.62 9.56
N ASN A 234 -9.23 -2.99 8.28
CA ASN A 234 -8.52 -2.19 7.28
C ASN A 234 -7.07 -1.85 7.68
N LEU A 235 -6.37 -2.80 8.30
CA LEU A 235 -4.98 -2.64 8.77
C LEU A 235 -3.97 -3.34 7.86
N ALA A 236 -4.41 -3.96 6.77
CA ALA A 236 -3.55 -4.77 5.88
C ALA A 236 -2.30 -4.02 5.43
N VAL A 237 -2.47 -2.76 5.06
CA VAL A 237 -1.40 -1.82 4.75
C VAL A 237 -1.70 -0.50 5.45
N VAL A 238 -0.75 -0.01 6.24
CA VAL A 238 -0.82 1.29 6.89
C VAL A 238 0.44 2.05 6.50
N ASP A 239 0.31 3.29 6.02
CA ASP A 239 1.48 4.12 5.65
C ASP A 239 2.47 3.44 4.67
N GLY A 240 1.95 2.61 3.75
CA GLY A 240 2.76 1.84 2.79
C GLY A 240 3.42 0.59 3.36
N VAL A 241 3.21 0.28 4.64
CA VAL A 241 3.83 -0.86 5.34
C VAL A 241 2.80 -1.95 5.54
N MET A 242 3.16 -3.21 5.25
CA MET A 242 2.27 -4.35 5.42
C MET A 242 2.22 -4.83 6.87
N THR A 243 1.01 -5.01 7.40
CA THR A 243 0.77 -5.54 8.75
C THR A 243 0.58 -7.05 8.71
N LEU A 244 1.33 -7.76 9.54
CA LEU A 244 1.22 -9.22 9.74
C LEU A 244 0.23 -9.57 10.86
N ASP A 245 0.19 -8.77 11.92
CA ASP A 245 -0.73 -8.97 13.03
C ASP A 245 -1.12 -7.64 13.69
N ALA A 246 -2.34 -7.57 14.24
CA ALA A 246 -2.85 -6.45 15.01
C ALA A 246 -3.84 -6.90 16.09
N GLN A 247 -3.55 -6.56 17.35
CA GLN A 247 -4.44 -6.72 18.49
C GLN A 247 -4.93 -5.35 18.96
N PRO A 248 -6.24 -5.12 19.07
CA PRO A 248 -6.76 -3.83 19.53
C PRO A 248 -6.34 -3.58 20.98
N MET A 249 -6.07 -2.32 21.28
CA MET A 249 -5.72 -1.81 22.61
C MET A 249 -6.74 -0.74 23.01
N ASP A 250 -6.97 -0.60 24.31
CA ASP A 250 -7.78 0.50 24.80
C ASP A 250 -7.07 1.84 24.53
N CYS A 251 -7.81 2.77 23.91
CA CYS A 251 -7.35 4.13 23.70
C CYS A 251 -8.35 5.10 24.33
N ARG A 252 -7.83 6.01 25.16
CA ARG A 252 -8.65 7.03 25.84
C ARG A 252 -8.91 8.25 24.95
N GLU A 253 -8.24 8.34 23.80
CA GLU A 253 -8.36 9.48 22.90
C GLU A 253 -9.53 9.29 21.93
N PRO A 254 -10.54 10.18 21.95
CA PRO A 254 -11.67 10.09 21.03
C PRO A 254 -11.21 10.14 19.57
N GLY A 255 -11.74 9.25 18.75
CA GLY A 255 -11.45 9.22 17.31
C GLY A 255 -10.09 8.60 16.94
N ILE A 256 -9.38 8.00 17.90
CA ILE A 256 -8.12 7.29 17.67
C ILE A 256 -8.26 5.82 18.11
N GLU A 257 -7.84 4.92 17.23
CA GLU A 257 -7.72 3.50 17.50
C GLU A 257 -6.23 3.14 17.64
N VAL A 258 -5.90 2.31 18.62
CA VAL A 258 -4.52 1.82 18.80
C VAL A 258 -4.50 0.29 18.78
N TYR A 259 -3.47 -0.26 18.15
CA TYR A 259 -3.26 -1.69 18.02
C TYR A 259 -1.84 -2.04 18.42
N ARG A 260 -1.65 -3.11 19.21
CA ARG A 260 -0.34 -3.78 19.29
C ARG A 260 -0.17 -4.61 18.02
N ALA A 261 0.93 -4.42 17.31
CA ALA A 261 1.05 -4.94 15.95
C ALA A 261 2.45 -5.47 15.62
N ARG A 262 2.48 -6.32 14.60
CA ARG A 262 3.69 -6.73 13.87
C ARG A 262 3.55 -6.35 12.41
N TRP A 263 4.58 -5.75 11.85
CA TRP A 263 4.61 -5.31 10.46
C TRP A 263 5.99 -5.53 9.85
N ILE A 264 6.07 -5.43 8.53
CA ILE A 264 7.30 -5.67 7.78
C ILE A 264 7.73 -4.43 7.02
N SER A 265 9.03 -4.14 7.07
CA SER A 265 9.66 -3.12 6.22
C SER A 265 10.78 -3.72 5.41
N GLN A 266 10.99 -3.20 4.21
CA GLN A 266 12.16 -3.50 3.40
C GLN A 266 13.36 -2.67 3.88
N GLY A 267 14.48 -3.35 4.09
CA GLY A 267 15.79 -2.72 4.33
C GLY A 267 16.50 -2.41 3.00
N ILE A 268 17.83 -2.46 3.02
CA ILE A 268 18.63 -2.30 1.80
C ILE A 268 18.49 -3.56 0.93
N GLY A 269 18.29 -3.38 -0.37
CA GLY A 269 18.17 -4.47 -1.33
C GLY A 269 16.91 -5.31 -1.09
N LYS A 270 17.06 -6.61 -0.85
CA LYS A 270 15.95 -7.56 -0.62
C LYS A 270 15.85 -8.01 0.85
N SER A 271 16.52 -7.30 1.76
CA SER A 271 16.41 -7.58 3.18
C SER A 271 15.03 -7.18 3.72
N ILE A 272 14.45 -8.04 4.55
CA ILE A 272 13.18 -7.80 5.23
C ILE A 272 13.42 -7.71 6.73
N HIS A 273 12.79 -6.74 7.37
CA HIS A 273 12.77 -6.58 8.82
C HIS A 273 11.34 -6.69 9.34
N VAL A 274 11.13 -7.60 10.28
CA VAL A 274 9.88 -7.70 11.05
C VAL A 274 10.02 -6.80 12.27
N HIS A 275 9.08 -5.88 12.42
CA HIS A 275 9.00 -4.98 13.56
C HIS A 275 7.84 -5.38 14.47
N GLU A 276 8.01 -5.12 15.76
CA GLU A 276 6.96 -5.21 16.77
C GLU A 276 6.78 -3.86 17.45
N GLY A 277 5.52 -3.45 17.66
CA GLY A 277 5.19 -2.21 18.34
C GLY A 277 3.70 -1.92 18.28
N PHE A 278 3.36 -0.69 17.90
CA PHE A 278 2.01 -0.16 17.95
C PHE A 278 1.65 0.58 16.66
N ILE A 279 0.40 0.43 16.23
CA ILE A 279 -0.22 1.22 15.17
C ILE A 279 -1.26 2.11 15.82
N ALA A 280 -1.12 3.43 15.68
CA ALA A 280 -2.18 4.38 16.00
C ALA A 280 -2.82 4.86 14.69
N ARG A 281 -4.15 4.93 14.63
CA ARG A 281 -4.89 5.35 13.44
C ARG A 281 -6.11 6.17 13.80
N THR A 282 -6.50 7.11 12.95
CA THR A 282 -7.80 7.78 13.06
C THR A 282 -8.95 6.81 12.78
N SER A 283 -10.11 7.03 13.42
CA SER A 283 -11.30 6.18 13.25
C SER A 283 -11.90 6.21 11.83
N ASP A 284 -11.60 7.24 11.04
CA ASP A 284 -11.95 7.32 9.61
C ASP A 284 -10.94 6.59 8.69
N HIS A 285 -9.87 6.06 9.28
CA HIS A 285 -8.77 5.34 8.63
C HIS A 285 -7.92 6.18 7.68
N ALA A 286 -8.08 7.51 7.67
CA ALA A 286 -7.36 8.40 6.77
C ALA A 286 -5.87 8.51 7.11
N LEU A 287 -5.53 8.50 8.41
CA LEU A 287 -4.16 8.67 8.89
C LEU A 287 -3.79 7.53 9.82
N GLY A 288 -2.60 6.98 9.62
CA GLY A 288 -2.00 5.96 10.48
C GLY A 288 -0.53 6.20 10.74
N PHE A 289 -0.03 5.69 11.86
CA PHE A 289 1.38 5.79 12.24
C PHE A 289 1.85 4.56 13.03
N HIS A 290 3.03 4.06 12.69
CA HIS A 290 3.72 2.97 13.38
C HIS A 290 4.68 3.53 14.43
N GLY A 291 4.65 3.01 15.64
CA GLY A 291 5.57 3.40 16.71
C GLY A 291 6.09 2.18 17.48
N LYS A 292 7.35 2.21 17.90
CA LYS A 292 7.93 1.16 18.76
C LYS A 292 7.19 1.06 20.11
N THR A 293 6.65 2.18 20.58
CA THR A 293 5.88 2.27 21.84
C THR A 293 4.52 2.91 21.59
N TYR A 294 3.56 2.65 22.48
CA TYR A 294 2.22 3.25 22.45
C TYR A 294 2.27 4.78 22.33
N ALA A 295 3.09 5.42 23.17
CA ALA A 295 3.26 6.88 23.17
C ALA A 295 3.87 7.41 21.87
N SER A 296 4.86 6.71 21.29
CA SER A 296 5.46 7.10 20.01
C SER A 296 4.46 6.99 18.85
N ALA A 297 3.57 5.99 18.87
CA ALA A 297 2.56 5.81 17.84
C ALA A 297 1.55 6.97 17.83
N LEU A 298 1.04 7.34 19.01
CA LEU A 298 0.14 8.48 19.20
C LEU A 298 0.80 9.81 18.84
N THR A 299 2.03 10.04 19.31
CA THR A 299 2.77 11.28 19.03
C THR A 299 2.99 11.44 17.52
N GLY A 300 3.36 10.36 16.82
CA GLY A 300 3.53 10.38 15.38
C GLY A 300 2.23 10.58 14.62
N LEU A 301 1.13 9.99 15.08
CA LEU A 301 -0.21 10.21 14.50
C LEU A 301 -0.65 11.68 14.66
N ARG A 302 -0.54 12.24 15.87
CA ARG A 302 -0.87 13.65 16.13
C ARG A 302 -0.06 14.60 15.25
N ARG A 303 1.24 14.32 15.09
CA ARG A 303 2.07 15.10 14.16
C ARG A 303 1.53 15.03 12.73
N LYS A 304 1.08 13.86 12.26
CA LYS A 304 0.44 13.73 10.93
C LYS A 304 -0.88 14.49 10.85
N GLN A 305 -1.71 14.46 11.88
CA GLN A 305 -2.96 15.23 11.94
C GLN A 305 -2.68 16.73 11.83
N THR A 306 -1.77 17.27 12.64
CA THR A 306 -1.37 18.68 12.58
C THR A 306 -0.84 19.08 11.21
N LEU A 307 -0.08 18.20 10.54
CA LEU A 307 0.42 18.44 9.19
C LEU A 307 -0.71 18.41 8.14
N ALA A 308 -1.71 17.55 8.31
CA ALA A 308 -2.86 17.47 7.42
C ALA A 308 -3.82 18.66 7.59
N GLU A 309 -3.95 19.19 8.81
CA GLU A 309 -4.76 20.38 9.13
C GLU A 309 -4.12 21.68 8.63
N HIS A 310 -2.78 21.71 8.54
CA HIS A 310 -2.03 22.92 8.18
C HIS A 310 -0.92 22.63 7.14
N PRO A 311 -1.29 22.27 5.90
CA PRO A 311 -0.32 21.90 4.87
C PRO A 311 0.68 23.03 4.57
N ASP A 312 0.22 24.28 4.55
CA ASP A 312 1.08 25.45 4.28
C ASP A 312 2.16 25.63 5.35
N THR A 313 1.81 25.37 6.62
CA THR A 313 2.79 25.43 7.73
C THR A 313 3.84 24.33 7.66
N ALA A 314 3.57 23.21 6.99
CA ALA A 314 4.55 22.13 6.86
C ALA A 314 5.71 22.55 5.95
N ALA A 315 5.39 23.18 4.81
CA ALA A 315 6.38 23.74 3.91
C ALA A 315 7.15 24.87 4.59
N GLU A 316 6.45 25.78 5.25
CA GLU A 316 7.08 26.88 6.01
C GLU A 316 7.98 26.37 7.15
N ARG A 317 7.56 25.34 7.88
CA ARG A 317 8.38 24.71 8.93
C ARG A 317 9.59 23.99 8.35
N SER A 318 9.46 23.34 7.21
CA SER A 318 10.59 22.74 6.49
C SER A 318 11.60 23.82 6.10
N ASP A 319 11.13 24.92 5.51
CA ASP A 319 11.95 26.07 5.16
C ASP A 319 12.61 26.71 6.38
N GLN A 320 11.88 26.88 7.48
CA GLN A 320 12.43 27.37 8.75
C GLN A 320 13.48 26.42 9.31
N ALA A 321 13.26 25.10 9.24
CA ALA A 321 14.23 24.11 9.68
C ALA A 321 15.50 24.12 8.82
N ILE A 322 15.38 24.27 7.51
CA ILE A 322 16.51 24.43 6.58
C ILE A 322 17.27 25.71 6.91
N LYS A 323 16.57 26.85 7.10
CA LYS A 323 17.18 28.13 7.48
C LYS A 323 17.88 28.07 8.83
N ALA A 324 17.26 27.44 9.84
CA ALA A 324 17.83 27.27 11.16
C ALA A 324 19.06 26.35 11.14
N PHE A 325 19.00 25.26 10.36
CA PHE A 325 20.14 24.38 10.14
C PHE A 325 21.27 25.15 9.47
N ALA A 326 21.02 25.83 8.36
CA ALA A 326 22.04 26.62 7.65
C ALA A 326 22.68 27.67 8.55
N ARG A 327 21.89 28.42 9.33
CA ARG A 327 22.38 29.43 10.28
C ARG A 327 23.30 28.85 11.36
N ARG A 328 23.04 27.62 11.83
CA ARG A 328 23.87 26.95 12.85
C ARG A 328 25.27 26.61 12.34
N TRP A 329 25.43 26.46 11.03
CA TRP A 329 26.68 26.00 10.40
C TRP A 329 27.41 27.08 9.62
N SER A 330 26.77 28.21 9.34
CA SER A 330 27.33 29.30 8.53
C SER A 330 28.54 30.01 9.16
N ASP A 331 28.68 29.94 10.49
CA ASP A 331 29.76 30.54 11.28
C ASP A 331 30.89 29.55 11.63
N LYS A 332 30.81 28.30 11.14
CA LYS A 332 31.80 27.27 11.43
C LYS A 332 32.89 27.25 10.37
N ASP A 333 34.09 26.87 10.79
CA ASP A 333 35.29 26.81 9.97
C ASP A 333 35.82 25.37 9.95
N PHE A 334 35.41 24.62 8.93
CA PHE A 334 35.90 23.26 8.67
C PHE A 334 35.60 22.86 7.21
N LEU A 335 36.31 21.83 6.75
CA LEU A 335 36.14 21.26 5.41
C LEU A 335 35.19 20.05 5.45
N VAL A 336 34.31 19.97 4.45
CA VAL A 336 33.46 18.81 4.17
C VAL A 336 34.02 18.11 2.95
N SER A 337 34.41 16.84 3.12
CA SER A 337 34.99 16.03 2.05
C SER A 337 33.93 15.20 1.32
N VAL A 338 34.23 14.78 0.10
CA VAL A 338 33.49 13.75 -0.63
C VAL A 338 33.45 12.45 0.17
N GLN A 339 34.52 12.15 0.93
CA GLN A 339 34.58 10.97 1.78
C GLN A 339 33.55 11.04 2.93
N ASP A 340 33.32 12.21 3.54
CA ASP A 340 32.28 12.38 4.57
C ASP A 340 30.88 12.02 4.01
N ALA A 341 30.62 12.30 2.73
CA ALA A 341 29.38 11.90 2.07
C ALA A 341 29.32 10.38 1.78
N LYS A 342 30.45 9.77 1.40
CA LYS A 342 30.56 8.32 1.18
C LYS A 342 30.41 7.53 2.47
N ASP A 343 31.07 7.96 3.54
CA ASP A 343 31.00 7.34 4.88
C ASP A 343 29.59 7.38 5.47
N THR A 344 28.78 8.35 5.05
CA THR A 344 27.36 8.46 5.42
C THR A 344 26.41 7.71 4.48
N GLY A 345 26.94 6.94 3.54
CA GLY A 345 26.21 6.04 2.65
C GLY A 345 25.76 6.66 1.33
N SER A 346 26.27 7.83 0.95
CA SER A 346 25.93 8.45 -0.34
C SER A 346 26.69 7.77 -1.48
N CYS A 347 26.00 7.45 -2.59
CA CYS A 347 26.66 6.88 -3.78
C CYS A 347 27.43 7.95 -4.58
N ASP A 348 28.52 7.55 -5.24
CA ASP A 348 29.42 8.46 -5.99
C ASP A 348 28.67 9.32 -7.00
N TYR A 349 27.75 8.71 -7.76
CA TYR A 349 26.90 9.40 -8.72
C TYR A 349 26.02 10.48 -8.07
N GLY A 350 25.40 10.17 -6.93
CA GLY A 350 24.55 11.12 -6.20
C GLY A 350 25.34 12.33 -5.70
N ILE A 351 26.56 12.09 -5.20
CA ILE A 351 27.45 13.17 -4.75
C ILE A 351 27.84 14.05 -5.95
N ARG A 352 28.31 13.45 -7.07
CA ARG A 352 28.67 14.18 -8.30
C ARG A 352 27.51 15.00 -8.84
N SER A 353 26.31 14.40 -8.91
CA SER A 353 25.11 15.06 -9.41
C SER A 353 24.74 16.27 -8.57
N TRP A 354 24.73 16.14 -7.24
CA TRP A 354 24.41 17.24 -6.34
C TRP A 354 25.49 18.34 -6.33
N CYS A 355 26.77 17.96 -6.34
CA CYS A 355 27.87 18.92 -6.46
C CYS A 355 27.78 19.70 -7.78
N HIS A 356 27.56 19.02 -8.91
CA HIS A 356 27.37 19.67 -10.21
C HIS A 356 26.18 20.63 -10.21
N ALA A 357 25.03 20.22 -9.68
CA ALA A 357 23.83 21.05 -9.62
C ALA A 357 24.00 22.32 -8.76
N ASN A 358 24.93 22.31 -7.80
CA ASN A 358 25.20 23.43 -6.90
C ASN A 358 26.54 24.13 -7.17
N ALA A 359 27.21 23.80 -8.28
CA ALA A 359 28.52 24.33 -8.65
C ALA A 359 29.60 24.15 -7.56
N LEU A 360 29.60 23.01 -6.87
CA LEU A 360 30.65 22.60 -5.94
C LEU A 360 31.73 21.78 -6.67
N PRO A 361 33.03 22.00 -6.41
CA PRO A 361 34.11 21.34 -7.12
C PRO A 361 34.31 19.90 -6.61
N TYR A 362 33.57 18.94 -7.17
CA TYR A 362 33.67 17.53 -6.77
C TYR A 362 35.11 16.99 -6.83
N ASP A 363 35.83 17.29 -7.91
CA ASP A 363 37.18 16.75 -8.14
C ASP A 363 38.25 17.36 -7.22
N ALA A 364 37.94 18.45 -6.51
CA ALA A 364 38.80 18.98 -5.44
C ALA A 364 38.78 18.10 -4.18
N GLY A 365 37.83 17.16 -4.07
CA GLY A 365 37.73 16.19 -2.98
C GLY A 365 37.14 16.75 -1.69
N GLU A 366 37.28 18.05 -1.42
CA GLU A 366 36.71 18.72 -0.26
C GLU A 366 36.39 20.19 -0.54
N VAL A 367 35.51 20.77 0.27
CA VAL A 367 35.10 22.17 0.15
C VAL A 367 34.74 22.73 1.53
N HIS A 368 34.91 24.03 1.71
CA HIS A 368 34.58 24.71 2.95
C HIS A 368 33.07 24.60 3.28
N ILE A 369 32.75 24.40 4.57
CA ILE A 369 31.37 24.20 5.04
C ILE A 369 30.41 25.31 4.61
N SER A 370 30.86 26.56 4.55
CA SER A 370 30.03 27.69 4.11
C SER A 370 29.46 27.49 2.71
N ALA A 371 30.24 26.96 1.76
CA ALA A 371 29.78 26.68 0.41
C ALA A 371 28.78 25.51 0.37
N VAL A 372 29.01 24.46 1.18
CA VAL A 372 28.08 23.32 1.31
C VAL A 372 26.76 23.74 1.92
N VAL A 373 26.79 24.62 2.92
CA VAL A 373 25.59 25.18 3.55
C VAL A 373 24.79 26.03 2.56
N GLU A 374 25.45 26.88 1.77
CA GLU A 374 24.78 27.65 0.72
C GLU A 374 24.17 26.75 -0.36
N ALA A 375 24.88 25.70 -0.79
CA ALA A 375 24.33 24.67 -1.67
C ALA A 375 23.12 23.96 -1.05
N TYR A 376 23.21 23.59 0.23
CA TYR A 376 22.12 22.95 0.97
C TYR A 376 20.87 23.84 1.09
N ARG A 377 21.02 25.16 1.21
CA ARG A 377 19.90 26.10 1.21
C ARG A 377 19.16 26.12 -0.14
N LYS A 378 19.90 26.02 -1.24
CA LYS A 378 19.33 26.01 -2.61
C LYS A 378 18.66 24.67 -2.92
N MET A 379 19.31 23.57 -2.54
CA MET A 379 18.87 22.22 -2.84
C MET A 379 19.05 21.31 -1.60
N PRO A 380 18.10 21.36 -0.65
CA PRO A 380 18.21 20.61 0.60
C PRO A 380 18.08 19.11 0.35
N LEU A 381 19.17 18.37 0.53
CA LEU A 381 19.19 16.91 0.48
C LEU A 381 19.55 16.29 1.86
N PRO A 382 18.82 15.28 2.34
CA PRO A 382 19.16 14.56 3.58
C PRO A 382 20.60 14.03 3.61
N GLU A 383 21.14 13.60 2.47
CA GLU A 383 22.51 13.13 2.28
C GLU A 383 23.52 14.24 2.57
N ALA A 384 23.32 15.43 1.99
CA ALA A 384 24.18 16.59 2.24
C ALA A 384 24.14 17.00 3.73
N ARG A 385 22.95 16.95 4.35
CA ARG A 385 22.81 17.20 5.79
C ARG A 385 23.62 16.21 6.64
N ARG A 386 23.61 14.92 6.28
CA ARG A 386 24.38 13.88 6.95
C ARG A 386 25.88 14.10 6.80
N ALA A 387 26.34 14.44 5.60
CA ALA A 387 27.75 14.75 5.34
C ALA A 387 28.26 15.93 6.20
N ILE A 388 27.48 17.01 6.31
CA ILE A 388 27.80 18.16 7.18
C ILE A 388 27.96 17.72 8.65
N LEU A 389 27.02 16.92 9.16
CA LEU A 389 27.06 16.44 10.55
C LEU A 389 28.24 15.50 10.79
N HIS A 390 28.56 14.64 9.84
CA HIS A 390 29.70 13.74 9.91
C HIS A 390 31.03 14.50 9.96
N ALA A 391 31.22 15.45 9.04
CA ALA A 391 32.42 16.29 8.98
C ALA A 391 32.63 17.07 10.30
N TRP A 392 31.55 17.58 10.90
CA TRP A 392 31.64 18.23 12.21
C TRP A 392 32.07 17.28 13.33
N ASN A 393 31.46 16.09 13.41
CA ASN A 393 31.82 15.10 14.42
C ASN A 393 33.28 14.64 14.28
N ARG A 394 33.76 14.49 13.04
CA ARG A 394 35.17 14.23 12.73
C ARG A 394 36.07 15.33 13.28
N GLN A 395 35.76 16.60 13.02
CA GLN A 395 36.52 17.75 13.51
C GLN A 395 36.56 17.80 15.05
N GLN A 396 35.41 17.58 15.71
CA GLN A 396 35.33 17.56 17.18
C GLN A 396 36.16 16.41 17.78
N SER A 397 36.14 15.23 17.15
CA SER A 397 36.97 14.10 17.58
C SER A 397 38.46 14.40 17.44
N MET A 398 38.87 15.09 16.36
CA MET A 398 40.27 15.49 16.16
C MET A 398 40.72 16.53 17.20
N ALA A 399 39.89 17.53 17.48
CA ALA A 399 40.19 18.54 18.51
C ALA A 399 40.33 17.91 19.91
N THR A 400 39.47 16.95 20.24
CA THR A 400 39.50 16.25 21.53
C THR A 400 40.75 15.37 21.68
N LYS A 401 41.26 14.80 20.58
CA LYS A 401 42.49 13.98 20.59
C LYS A 401 43.78 14.80 20.66
N ALA A 402 43.71 16.08 20.29
CA ALA A 402 44.85 16.99 20.27
C ALA A 402 45.05 17.73 21.61
N ALA A 403 43.99 17.82 22.43
CA ALA A 403 44.03 18.29 23.81
C ALA A 403 44.41 17.15 24.76
#